data_AF-A0A8X6P9V4-F1
#
_entry.id   AF-A0A8X6P9V4-F1
#
_cell.length_a   1.000
_cell.length_b   1.000
_cell.length_c   1.000
_cell.angle_alpha   90.00
_cell.angle_beta   90.00
_cell.angle_gamma   90.00
#
_symmetry.space_group_name_H-M   'P 1'
#
loop_
_entity.id
_entity.type
_entity.pdbx_description
1 polymer ?
#
loop_
_entity_poly.entity_id
_entity_poly.type
_entity_poly.pdbx_seq_one_letter_code
_entity_poly.pdbx_strand_id
1 'polypeptide(L)'
;MLFSGFKSKDEYYIHEYEDENFLKNIARVRKQLEPLYKQIHAYVRRKLIKIYLDDVSIASDGPIPVHLLGSITGQMWSSIYHLLIPYPKYEEYHVIRNKMREKHMEPIDMFLMAEEFFTSIGLKEMPARFWKYSVMEKPKDGRHMDCHSAAQDSFDGKNFRSIICALYK
;
A
#
# COMPACT_ATOMS: atom_id res chain seq x y z
N MET A 1 21.90 22.64 -16.12
CA MET A 1 20.94 23.34 -15.24
C MET A 1 19.60 23.30 -15.93
N LEU A 2 18.55 22.86 -15.23
CA LEU A 2 17.17 23.06 -15.64
C LEU A 2 16.86 24.56 -15.60
N PHE A 3 15.87 25.02 -16.38
CA PHE A 3 15.41 26.42 -16.36
C PHE A 3 14.97 26.91 -14.96
N SER A 4 14.71 25.98 -14.04
CA SER A 4 14.37 26.23 -12.64
C SER A 4 15.57 26.53 -11.73
N GLY A 5 16.82 26.54 -12.23
CA GLY A 5 18.02 26.78 -11.41
C GLY A 5 18.61 25.53 -10.75
N PHE A 6 17.89 24.41 -10.77
CA PHE A 6 18.38 23.11 -10.28
C PHE A 6 19.28 22.41 -11.30
N LYS A 7 20.23 21.60 -10.83
CA LYS A 7 21.14 20.79 -11.66
C LYS A 7 20.43 19.57 -12.23
N SER A 8 19.49 18.97 -11.50
CA SER A 8 18.70 17.81 -11.93
C SER A 8 17.27 17.83 -11.40
N LYS A 9 16.42 16.95 -11.93
CA LYS A 9 15.07 16.73 -11.37
C LYS A 9 15.12 16.16 -9.96
N ASP A 10 16.09 15.30 -9.68
CA ASP A 10 16.27 14.73 -8.34
C ASP A 10 16.59 15.82 -7.31
N GLU A 11 17.46 16.78 -7.67
CA GLU A 11 17.76 17.92 -6.80
C GLU A 11 16.51 18.78 -6.56
N TYR A 12 15.69 19.01 -7.59
CA TYR A 12 14.41 19.68 -7.45
C TYR A 12 13.46 18.95 -6.49
N TYR A 13 13.31 17.62 -6.61
CA TYR A 13 12.42 16.85 -5.73
C TYR A 13 12.94 16.75 -4.29
N ILE A 14 14.26 16.62 -4.11
CA ILE A 14 14.85 16.61 -2.77
C ILE A 14 14.73 17.98 -2.09
N HIS A 15 14.79 19.06 -2.87
CA HIS A 15 14.64 20.42 -2.36
C HIS A 15 13.27 20.67 -1.70
N GLU A 16 12.20 19.99 -2.11
CA GLU A 16 10.88 20.10 -1.48
C GLU A 16 10.87 19.77 0.03
N TYR A 17 11.87 19.01 0.50
CA TYR A 17 12.03 18.67 1.92
C TYR A 17 12.80 19.74 2.72
N GLU A 18 13.40 20.73 2.06
CA GLU A 18 14.16 21.84 2.68
C GLU A 18 15.22 21.39 3.72
N ASP A 19 15.79 20.18 3.55
CA ASP A 19 16.80 19.60 4.42
C ASP A 19 18.08 19.28 3.63
N GLU A 20 19.15 20.04 3.89
CA GLU A 20 20.47 19.83 3.28
C GLU A 20 21.07 18.44 3.57
N ASN A 21 20.63 17.79 4.65
CA ASN A 21 21.07 16.45 5.05
C ASN A 21 20.06 15.34 4.70
N PHE A 22 19.04 15.63 3.90
CA PHE A 22 17.97 14.69 3.56
C PHE A 22 18.49 13.30 3.15
N LEU A 23 19.39 13.23 2.17
CA LEU A 23 19.95 11.97 1.69
C LEU A 23 20.75 11.20 2.76
N LYS A 24 21.47 11.93 3.63
CA LYS A 24 22.20 11.31 4.76
C LYS A 24 21.23 10.76 5.79
N ASN A 25 20.13 11.47 6.05
CA ASN A 25 19.06 11.04 6.95
C ASN A 25 18.37 9.77 6.43
N ILE A 26 18.02 9.71 5.15
CA ILE A 26 17.47 8.50 4.51
C ILE A 26 18.45 7.32 4.58
N ALA A 27 19.74 7.53 4.26
CA ALA A 27 20.75 6.49 4.34
C ALA A 27 20.90 5.94 5.77
N ARG A 28 20.85 6.82 6.78
CA ARG A 28 20.90 6.44 8.20
C ARG A 28 19.71 5.58 8.59
N VAL A 29 18.48 6.00 8.25
CA VAL A 29 17.27 5.22 8.56
C VAL A 29 17.29 3.87 7.85
N ARG A 30 17.68 3.82 6.56
CA ARG A 30 17.84 2.56 5.82
C ARG A 30 18.79 1.60 6.53
N LYS A 31 19.95 2.09 7.02
CA LYS A 31 20.93 1.27 7.74
C LYS A 31 20.37 0.71 9.06
N GLN A 32 19.52 1.48 9.76
CA GLN A 32 18.86 1.01 10.98
C GLN A 32 17.82 -0.08 10.71
N LEU A 33 17.11 0.00 9.57
CA LEU A 33 16.09 -0.99 9.16
C LEU A 33 16.70 -2.26 8.53
N GLU A 34 17.89 -2.16 7.95
CA GLU A 34 18.53 -3.25 7.20
C GLU A 34 18.64 -4.58 7.97
N PRO A 35 19.04 -4.62 9.26
CA PRO A 35 19.11 -5.88 10.01
C PRO A 35 17.76 -6.58 10.12
N LEU A 36 16.69 -5.83 10.37
CA LEU A 36 15.32 -6.37 10.45
C LEU A 36 14.86 -6.88 9.08
N TYR A 37 15.08 -6.09 8.02
CA TYR A 37 14.75 -6.50 6.66
C TYR A 37 15.45 -7.80 6.26
N LYS A 38 16.75 -7.96 6.59
CA LYS A 38 17.50 -9.19 6.30
C LYS A 38 16.93 -10.40 7.02
N GLN A 39 16.50 -10.26 8.27
CA GLN A 39 15.86 -11.35 9.01
C GLN A 39 14.52 -11.75 8.39
N ILE A 40 13.67 -10.77 8.05
CA ILE A 40 12.39 -11.02 7.38
C ILE A 40 12.62 -11.67 6.01
N HIS A 41 13.53 -11.12 5.20
CA HIS A 41 13.90 -11.67 3.90
C HIS A 41 14.37 -13.12 4.00
N ALA A 42 15.28 -13.43 4.92
CA ALA A 42 15.78 -14.80 5.12
C ALA A 42 14.67 -15.75 5.59
N TYR A 43 13.79 -15.31 6.49
CA TYR A 43 12.64 -16.09 6.94
C TYR A 43 11.68 -16.41 5.78
N VAL A 44 11.31 -15.40 5.00
CA VAL A 44 10.43 -15.53 3.82
C VAL A 44 11.07 -16.45 2.79
N ARG A 45 12.34 -16.23 2.44
CA ARG A 45 13.08 -17.11 1.52
C ARG A 45 13.05 -18.57 1.97
N ARG A 46 13.34 -18.84 3.25
CA ARG A 46 13.31 -20.20 3.81
C ARG A 46 11.92 -20.83 3.73
N LYS A 47 10.85 -20.07 3.97
CA LYS A 47 9.47 -20.55 3.86
C LYS A 47 9.10 -20.87 2.41
N LEU A 48 9.46 -19.99 1.47
CA LEU A 48 9.21 -20.20 0.04
C LEU A 48 9.97 -21.43 -0.49
N ILE A 49 11.25 -21.64 -0.12
CA ILE A 49 12.01 -22.84 -0.49
C ILE A 49 11.28 -24.12 -0.02
N LYS A 50 10.70 -24.11 1.18
CA LYS A 50 9.97 -25.28 1.71
C LYS A 50 8.65 -25.57 0.97
N ILE A 51 8.06 -24.56 0.32
CA ILE A 51 6.80 -24.69 -0.40
C ILE A 51 7.07 -25.08 -1.86
N TYR A 52 8.08 -24.45 -2.47
CA TYR A 52 8.49 -24.63 -3.85
C TYR A 52 9.74 -25.50 -3.94
N LEU A 53 9.75 -26.66 -3.26
CA LEU A 53 10.94 -27.52 -3.04
C LEU A 53 11.69 -27.91 -4.32
N ASP A 54 10.99 -27.99 -5.46
CA ASP A 54 11.55 -28.39 -6.75
C ASP A 54 11.94 -27.19 -7.65
N ASP A 55 11.74 -25.97 -7.17
CA ASP A 55 12.09 -24.76 -7.91
C ASP A 55 13.55 -24.37 -7.70
N VAL A 56 14.38 -24.77 -8.66
CA VAL A 56 15.82 -24.44 -8.73
C VAL A 56 16.11 -22.93 -8.79
N SER A 57 15.10 -22.07 -9.01
CA SER A 57 15.28 -20.62 -9.08
C SER A 57 15.45 -19.95 -7.71
N ILE A 58 15.18 -20.65 -6.60
CA ILE A 58 15.27 -20.09 -5.24
C ILE A 58 16.53 -20.58 -4.54
N ALA A 59 17.65 -19.88 -4.76
CA ALA A 59 18.89 -20.17 -4.06
C ALA A 59 18.79 -19.88 -2.55
N SER A 60 19.36 -20.75 -1.72
CA SER A 60 19.30 -20.63 -0.25
C SER A 60 19.98 -19.39 0.32
N ASP A 61 20.92 -18.81 -0.44
CA ASP A 61 21.73 -17.63 -0.15
C ASP A 61 21.48 -16.47 -1.13
N GLY A 62 20.78 -16.71 -2.24
CA GLY A 62 20.48 -15.71 -3.28
C GLY A 62 19.21 -14.87 -3.07
N PRO A 63 18.91 -13.95 -3.99
CA PRO A 63 17.69 -13.12 -3.92
C PRO A 63 16.41 -13.96 -4.09
N ILE A 64 15.28 -13.44 -3.61
CA ILE A 64 13.97 -14.06 -3.84
C ILE A 64 13.44 -13.60 -5.21
N PRO A 65 12.99 -14.52 -6.09
CA PRO A 65 12.29 -14.14 -7.33
C PRO A 65 11.04 -13.30 -7.05
N VAL A 66 10.92 -12.14 -7.71
CA VAL A 66 9.87 -11.13 -7.42
C VAL A 66 8.45 -11.68 -7.56
N HIS A 67 8.21 -12.54 -8.53
CA HIS A 67 6.89 -13.11 -8.83
C HIS A 67 6.34 -14.01 -7.71
N LEU A 68 7.19 -14.46 -6.78
CA LEU A 68 6.81 -15.28 -5.63
C LEU A 68 6.36 -14.45 -4.41
N LEU A 69 6.50 -13.12 -4.48
CA LEU A 69 6.20 -12.23 -3.36
C LEU A 69 4.74 -11.75 -3.35
N GLY A 70 3.92 -12.22 -4.31
CA GLY A 70 2.50 -11.87 -4.42
C GLY A 70 2.23 -10.40 -4.74
N SER A 71 3.23 -9.71 -5.30
CA SER A 71 3.14 -8.35 -5.82
C SER A 71 3.90 -8.27 -7.14
N ILE A 72 3.34 -7.55 -8.12
CA ILE A 72 3.95 -7.37 -9.45
C ILE A 72 5.34 -6.71 -9.34
N THR A 73 5.52 -5.83 -8.35
CA THR A 73 6.76 -5.08 -8.13
C THR A 73 7.57 -5.60 -6.94
N GLY A 74 7.04 -6.55 -6.17
CA GLY A 74 7.67 -7.04 -4.94
C GLY A 74 7.72 -6.02 -3.79
N GLN A 75 6.98 -4.91 -3.89
CA GLN A 75 6.97 -3.86 -2.86
C GLN A 75 6.23 -4.27 -1.58
N MET A 76 5.20 -5.11 -1.69
CA MET A 76 4.39 -5.58 -0.58
C MET A 76 4.24 -7.11 -0.64
N TRP A 77 4.40 -7.78 0.51
CA TRP A 77 4.36 -9.25 0.61
C TRP A 77 3.17 -9.76 1.44
N SER A 78 2.20 -8.89 1.74
CA SER A 78 1.05 -9.22 2.58
C SER A 78 0.12 -10.27 1.95
N SER A 79 0.05 -10.34 0.62
CA SER A 79 -0.77 -11.32 -0.10
C SER A 79 -0.31 -12.77 0.13
N ILE A 80 0.99 -12.98 0.38
CA ILE A 80 1.55 -14.29 0.70
C ILE A 80 1.60 -14.57 2.21
N TYR A 81 1.00 -13.72 3.05
CA TYR A 81 1.04 -13.87 4.51
C TYR A 81 0.61 -15.26 4.98
N HIS A 82 -0.43 -15.83 4.37
CA HIS A 82 -0.94 -17.19 4.64
C HIS A 82 0.13 -18.30 4.49
N LEU A 83 1.13 -18.11 3.62
CA LEU A 83 2.26 -19.03 3.44
C LEU A 83 3.35 -18.84 4.50
N LEU A 84 3.39 -17.66 5.12
CA LEU A 84 4.47 -17.20 6.00
C LEU A 84 4.14 -17.34 7.48
N ILE A 85 2.94 -17.84 7.82
CA ILE A 85 2.47 -17.88 9.21
C ILE A 85 3.44 -18.68 10.10
N PRO A 86 3.98 -18.07 11.17
CA PRO A 86 4.84 -18.77 12.11
C PRO A 86 4.05 -19.77 12.97
N TYR A 87 2.82 -19.41 13.36
CA TYR A 87 1.94 -20.20 14.24
C TYR A 87 0.53 -20.39 13.63
N PRO A 88 0.33 -21.41 12.77
CA PRO A 88 -0.92 -21.59 12.02
C PRO A 88 -2.19 -21.75 12.87
N LYS A 89 -2.05 -22.17 14.14
CA LYS A 89 -3.19 -22.41 15.03
C LYS A 89 -3.93 -21.14 15.49
N TYR A 90 -3.37 -19.95 15.23
CA TYR A 90 -3.88 -18.65 15.70
C TYR A 90 -4.15 -17.70 14.53
N GLU A 91 -4.51 -18.23 13.36
CA GLU A 91 -4.68 -17.41 12.17
C GLU A 91 -5.95 -16.54 12.24
N GLU A 92 -5.76 -15.23 12.44
CA GLU A 92 -6.83 -14.23 12.42
C GLU A 92 -6.93 -13.45 11.09
N TYR A 93 -5.95 -13.56 10.19
CA TYR A 93 -5.87 -12.67 9.03
C TYR A 93 -7.00 -12.89 8.00
N HIS A 94 -7.35 -14.15 7.73
CA HIS A 94 -8.52 -14.47 6.89
C HIS A 94 -9.86 -14.11 7.55
N VAL A 95 -9.88 -13.85 8.86
CA VAL A 95 -11.10 -13.54 9.61
C VAL A 95 -11.69 -12.20 9.17
N ILE A 96 -10.88 -11.18 8.87
CA ILE A 96 -11.41 -9.86 8.51
C ILE A 96 -12.10 -9.90 7.15
N ARG A 97 -11.43 -10.40 6.09
CA ARG A 97 -12.02 -10.47 4.75
C ARG A 97 -13.28 -11.34 4.73
N ASN A 98 -13.28 -12.48 5.45
CA ASN A 98 -14.43 -13.35 5.54
C ASN A 98 -15.58 -12.67 6.31
N LYS A 99 -15.31 -12.01 7.43
CA LYS A 99 -16.32 -11.25 8.18
C LYS A 99 -16.90 -10.10 7.37
N MET A 100 -16.09 -9.39 6.59
CA MET A 100 -16.58 -8.35 5.68
C MET A 100 -17.54 -8.94 4.63
N ARG A 101 -17.21 -10.13 4.10
CA ARG A 101 -18.08 -10.88 3.18
C ARG A 101 -19.39 -11.35 3.82
N GLU A 102 -19.31 -11.93 5.02
CA GLU A 102 -20.47 -12.37 5.81
C GLU A 102 -21.41 -11.20 6.14
N LYS A 103 -20.85 -10.02 6.39
CA LYS A 103 -21.61 -8.79 6.65
C LYS A 103 -22.13 -8.09 5.39
N HIS A 104 -21.87 -8.63 4.20
CA HIS A 104 -22.24 -8.01 2.92
C HIS A 104 -21.77 -6.54 2.81
N MET A 105 -20.55 -6.26 3.24
CA MET A 105 -20.02 -4.89 3.24
C MET A 105 -19.74 -4.40 1.83
N GLU A 106 -20.26 -3.23 1.49
CA GLU A 106 -19.99 -2.56 0.22
C GLU A 106 -18.84 -1.54 0.38
N PRO A 107 -18.21 -1.06 -0.72
CA PRO A 107 -17.16 -0.06 -0.64
C PRO A 107 -17.53 1.16 0.20
N ILE A 108 -18.78 1.62 0.13
CA ILE A 108 -19.27 2.76 0.91
C ILE A 108 -19.13 2.54 2.43
N ASP A 109 -19.36 1.32 2.92
CA ASP A 109 -19.24 1.01 4.35
C ASP A 109 -17.81 1.16 4.83
N MET A 110 -16.82 0.86 3.97
CA MET A 110 -15.40 1.07 4.29
C MET A 110 -15.07 2.55 4.48
N PHE A 111 -15.66 3.41 3.64
CA PHE A 111 -15.47 4.86 3.75
C PHE A 111 -16.18 5.43 4.98
N LEU A 112 -17.39 4.96 5.29
CA LEU A 112 -18.13 5.38 6.48
C LEU A 112 -17.41 4.99 7.77
N MET A 113 -16.84 3.78 7.85
CA MET A 113 -15.99 3.38 8.98
C MET A 113 -14.74 4.25 9.10
N ALA A 114 -14.14 4.66 7.98
CA ALA A 114 -12.99 5.57 8.01
C ALA A 114 -13.40 6.96 8.53
N GLU A 115 -14.55 7.49 8.10
CA GLU A 115 -15.09 8.76 8.61
C GLU A 115 -15.41 8.67 10.11
N GLU A 116 -16.02 7.58 10.57
CA GLU A 116 -16.27 7.32 11.99
C GLU A 116 -14.97 7.36 12.79
N PHE A 117 -13.91 6.72 12.29
CA PHE A 117 -12.60 6.78 12.94
C PHE A 117 -12.07 8.22 13.05
N PHE A 118 -12.08 8.99 11.95
CA PHE A 118 -11.56 10.36 11.96
C PHE A 118 -12.39 11.31 12.84
N THR A 119 -13.71 11.17 12.83
CA THR A 119 -14.60 11.96 13.69
C THR A 119 -14.48 11.57 15.16
N SER A 120 -14.19 10.29 15.47
CA SER A 120 -13.96 9.84 16.86
C SER A 120 -12.74 10.49 17.51
N ILE A 121 -11.75 10.90 16.72
CA ILE A 121 -10.56 11.64 17.19
C ILE A 121 -10.68 13.16 17.02
N GLY A 122 -11.89 13.66 16.76
CA GLY A 122 -12.20 15.09 16.69
C GLY A 122 -11.87 15.78 15.38
N LEU A 123 -11.61 15.02 14.30
CA LEU A 123 -11.44 15.60 12.97
C LEU A 123 -12.80 15.81 12.28
N LYS A 124 -12.78 16.58 11.19
CA LYS A 124 -14.00 16.94 10.45
C LYS A 124 -14.52 15.76 9.64
N GLU A 125 -15.85 15.66 9.57
CA GLU A 125 -16.55 14.80 8.61
C GLU A 125 -16.25 15.20 7.17
N MET A 126 -16.48 14.27 6.24
CA MET A 126 -16.37 14.53 4.81
C MET A 126 -17.58 15.35 4.34
N PRO A 127 -17.36 16.37 3.49
CA PRO A 127 -18.46 17.20 3.00
C PRO A 127 -19.41 16.38 2.10
N ALA A 128 -20.69 16.75 2.02
CA ALA A 128 -21.67 16.07 1.16
C ALA A 128 -21.22 15.91 -0.32
N ARG A 129 -20.40 16.85 -0.82
CA ARG A 129 -19.81 16.78 -2.16
C ARG A 129 -18.83 15.62 -2.33
N PHE A 130 -18.08 15.26 -1.29
CA PHE A 130 -17.18 14.11 -1.31
C PHE A 130 -17.96 12.83 -1.63
N TRP A 131 -19.05 12.56 -0.91
CA TRP A 131 -19.89 11.39 -1.12
C TRP A 131 -20.57 11.38 -2.49
N LYS A 132 -20.96 12.56 -2.99
CA LYS A 132 -21.61 12.71 -4.30
C LYS A 132 -20.66 12.50 -5.49
N TYR A 133 -19.40 12.90 -5.38
CA TYR A 133 -18.48 12.98 -6.53
C TYR A 133 -17.26 12.05 -6.45
N SER A 134 -17.04 11.37 -5.32
CA SER A 134 -16.00 10.35 -5.22
C SER A 134 -16.38 9.10 -6.01
N VAL A 135 -15.37 8.39 -6.49
CA VAL A 135 -15.53 7.08 -7.13
C VAL A 135 -14.93 6.05 -6.19
N MET A 136 -15.79 5.21 -5.61
CA MET A 136 -15.41 4.19 -4.63
C MET A 136 -15.38 2.78 -5.24
N GLU A 137 -16.20 2.53 -6.25
CA GLU A 137 -16.20 1.32 -7.06
C GLU A 137 -15.98 1.71 -8.52
N LYS A 138 -15.32 0.85 -9.29
CA LYS A 138 -15.19 1.03 -10.74
C LYS A 138 -16.58 1.06 -11.40
N PRO A 139 -16.92 2.11 -12.16
CA PRO A 139 -18.19 2.16 -12.88
C PRO A 139 -18.35 0.98 -13.85
N LYS A 140 -19.57 0.44 -13.91
CA LYS A 140 -19.92 -0.75 -14.71
C LYS A 140 -20.38 -0.42 -16.14
N ASP A 141 -20.31 0.84 -16.53
CA ASP A 141 -20.78 1.36 -17.81
C ASP A 141 -19.74 1.30 -18.94
N GLY A 142 -18.64 0.57 -18.71
CA GLY A 142 -17.61 0.32 -19.72
C GLY A 142 -16.61 1.46 -19.92
N ARG A 143 -16.70 2.56 -19.16
CA ARG A 143 -15.72 3.65 -19.26
C ARG A 143 -14.34 3.19 -18.81
N HIS A 144 -13.30 3.70 -19.48
CA HIS A 144 -11.92 3.51 -19.03
C HIS A 144 -11.63 4.43 -17.82
N MET A 145 -10.88 3.91 -16.86
CA MET A 145 -10.58 4.59 -15.61
C MET A 145 -9.25 4.07 -15.06
N ASP A 146 -8.42 4.99 -14.56
CA ASP A 146 -7.27 4.65 -13.74
C ASP A 146 -7.76 4.26 -12.34
N CYS A 147 -7.42 3.04 -11.92
CA CYS A 147 -7.81 2.47 -10.65
C CYS A 147 -6.74 2.67 -9.56
N HIS A 148 -5.62 3.33 -9.86
CA HIS A 148 -4.66 3.72 -8.85
C HIS A 148 -5.30 4.68 -7.86
N SER A 149 -5.23 4.34 -6.57
CA SER A 149 -5.94 5.09 -5.53
C SER A 149 -5.38 6.51 -5.42
N ALA A 150 -6.25 7.50 -5.47
CA ALA A 150 -5.87 8.91 -5.35
C ALA A 150 -6.87 9.69 -4.50
N ALA A 151 -6.34 10.62 -3.70
CA ALA A 151 -7.11 11.69 -3.09
C ALA A 151 -6.89 12.97 -3.91
N GLN A 152 -7.97 13.61 -4.33
CA GLN A 152 -7.93 14.78 -5.19
C GLN A 152 -8.51 16.00 -4.48
N ASP A 153 -7.71 17.06 -4.42
CA ASP A 153 -8.15 18.42 -4.11
C ASP A 153 -8.36 19.20 -5.42
N SER A 154 -9.51 19.86 -5.55
CA SER A 154 -9.81 20.73 -6.71
C SER A 154 -9.34 22.17 -6.52
N PHE A 155 -8.66 22.48 -5.40
CA PHE A 155 -8.10 23.79 -5.04
C PHE A 155 -9.14 24.91 -4.89
N ASP A 156 -10.39 24.58 -4.56
CA ASP A 156 -11.47 25.55 -4.32
C ASP A 156 -11.97 25.56 -2.87
N GLY A 157 -11.31 24.79 -2.00
CA GLY A 157 -11.64 24.65 -0.57
C GLY A 157 -12.98 23.94 -0.30
N LYS A 158 -13.63 23.36 -1.32
CA LYS A 158 -14.97 22.77 -1.22
C LYS A 158 -15.07 21.37 -1.83
N ASN A 159 -14.27 21.09 -2.85
CA ASN A 159 -14.35 19.87 -3.64
C ASN A 159 -13.13 18.98 -3.41
N PHE A 160 -13.34 17.98 -2.55
CA PHE A 160 -12.41 16.89 -2.29
C PHE A 160 -13.03 15.58 -2.76
N ARG A 161 -12.24 14.71 -3.39
CA ARG A 161 -12.72 13.44 -3.93
C ARG A 161 -11.72 12.32 -3.63
N SER A 162 -12.25 11.13 -3.39
CA SER A 162 -11.49 9.89 -3.46
C SER A 162 -11.77 9.21 -4.80
N ILE A 163 -10.72 8.75 -5.46
CA ILE A 163 -10.79 7.98 -6.70
C ILE A 163 -10.11 6.64 -6.42
N ILE A 164 -10.91 5.59 -6.29
CA ILE A 164 -10.44 4.24 -6.04
C ILE A 164 -11.37 3.23 -6.70
N CYS A 165 -10.80 2.12 -7.17
CA CYS A 165 -11.58 0.94 -7.54
C CYS A 165 -11.50 -0.06 -6.39
N ALA A 166 -12.26 0.17 -5.32
CA ALA A 166 -12.23 -0.71 -4.16
C ALA A 166 -12.69 -2.11 -4.60
N LEU A 167 -11.82 -3.10 -4.38
CA LEU A 167 -12.12 -4.49 -4.68
C LEU A 167 -12.71 -5.12 -3.43
N TYR A 168 -14.00 -5.40 -3.50
CA TYR A 168 -14.71 -6.25 -2.55
C TYR A 168 -15.25 -7.47 -3.31
N LYS A 169 -14.36 -8.41 -3.66
CA LYS A 169 -14.73 -9.79 -4.06
C LYS A 169 -13.61 -10.73 -3.74
#